data_AF-A0A380FM68-F1
#
_entry.id   AF-A0A380FM68-F1
#
_cell.length_a   1.000
_cell.length_b   1.000
_cell.length_c   1.000
_cell.angle_alpha   90.00
_cell.angle_beta   90.00
_cell.angle_gamma   90.00
#
_symmetry.space_group_name_H-M   'P 1'
#
loop_
_entity.id
_entity.type
_entity.pdbx_description
1 polymer ?
#
loop_
_entity_poly.entity_id
_entity_poly.type
_entity_poly.pdbx_seq_one_letter_code
_entity_poly.pdbx_strand_id
1 'polypeptide(L)' 'MWALTTRVRPDKDVFKVPHAPGMPLDPSSEPAGMHTKLVIDATTPVGADKARDTELLGTPEDTDKWREILDNMVNRKED' A
#
# COMPACT_ATOMS: atom_id res chain seq x y z
N MET A 1 -27.43 1.99 -13.18
CA MET A 1 -26.99 0.79 -12.43
C MET A 1 -26.20 -0.22 -13.25
N TRP A 2 -26.12 -0.12 -14.58
CA TRP A 2 -25.48 -1.14 -15.42
C TRP A 2 -24.04 -1.50 -15.01
N ALA A 3 -23.15 -0.53 -14.83
CA ALA A 3 -21.76 -0.79 -14.46
C ALA A 3 -21.62 -1.55 -13.13
N LEU A 4 -22.48 -1.24 -12.14
CA LEU A 4 -22.51 -1.95 -10.87
C LEU A 4 -22.99 -3.40 -11.02
N THR A 5 -23.90 -3.67 -11.96
CA THR A 5 -24.44 -5.02 -12.19
C THR A 5 -23.57 -5.88 -13.10
N THR A 6 -22.75 -5.29 -13.97
CA THR A 6 -22.00 -6.02 -15.00
C THR A 6 -20.48 -6.02 -14.80
N ARG A 7 -19.94 -5.14 -13.95
CA ARG A 7 -18.49 -4.96 -13.78
C ARG A 7 -18.01 -4.95 -12.34
N VAL A 8 -18.86 -5.27 -11.36
CA VAL A 8 -18.50 -5.30 -9.94
C VAL A 8 -18.64 -6.72 -9.40
N ARG A 9 -17.58 -7.21 -8.77
CA ARG A 9 -17.60 -8.38 -7.90
C ARG A 9 -17.53 -7.89 -6.45
N PRO A 10 -18.60 -8.08 -5.64
CA PRO A 10 -18.67 -7.50 -4.30
C PRO A 10 -17.52 -7.86 -3.35
N ASP A 11 -16.89 -9.02 -3.55
CA ASP A 11 -15.79 -9.53 -2.74
C ASP A 11 -14.42 -8.90 -3.07
N LYS A 12 -14.26 -8.35 -4.29
CA LYS A 12 -12.98 -7.82 -4.79
C LYS A 12 -13.01 -6.32 -5.04
N ASP A 13 -14.12 -5.84 -5.58
CA ASP A 13 -14.21 -4.51 -6.18
C ASP A 13 -14.94 -3.53 -5.26
N VAL A 14 -15.32 -3.95 -4.04
CA VAL A 14 -15.97 -3.11 -3.02
C VAL A 14 -15.10 -3.07 -1.77
N PHE A 15 -14.62 -1.88 -1.42
CA PHE A 15 -13.82 -1.69 -0.20
C PHE A 15 -14.39 -0.59 0.69
N LYS A 16 -14.18 -0.77 1.99
CA LYS A 16 -14.66 0.14 3.04
C LYS A 16 -13.45 0.74 3.75
N VAL A 17 -13.46 2.06 3.88
CA VAL A 17 -12.51 2.79 4.73
C VAL A 17 -13.28 3.27 5.96
N PRO A 18 -13.19 2.55 7.09
CA PRO A 18 -13.88 2.93 8.32
C PRO A 18 -13.23 4.16 8.95
N HIS A 19 -13.98 4.88 9.80
CA HIS A 19 -13.51 6.02 10.59
C HIS A 19 -12.86 7.16 9.79
N ALA A 20 -13.27 7.34 8.54
CA ALA A 20 -12.74 8.39 7.69
C ALA A 20 -13.40 9.74 8.00
N PRO A 21 -12.67 10.86 7.83
CA PRO A 21 -13.22 12.20 8.04
C PRO A 21 -14.33 12.49 7.02
N GLY A 22 -15.42 13.06 7.54
CA GLY A 22 -16.66 13.27 6.82
C GLY A 22 -17.26 14.66 6.98
N MET A 23 -18.51 14.80 6.58
CA MET A 23 -19.31 16.01 6.79
C MET A 23 -20.00 15.92 8.17
N PRO A 24 -19.79 16.87 9.10
CA PRO A 24 -20.43 16.83 10.41
C PRO A 24 -21.97 16.90 10.40
N LEU A 25 -22.54 17.45 9.32
CA LEU A 25 -23.98 17.56 9.12
C LEU A 25 -24.63 16.29 8.55
N ASP A 26 -23.84 15.27 8.20
CA ASP A 26 -24.39 13.99 7.75
C ASP A 26 -25.01 13.24 8.94
N PRO A 27 -26.35 13.08 8.98
CA PRO A 27 -27.03 12.44 10.11
C PRO A 27 -26.76 10.93 10.19
N SER A 28 -26.13 10.33 9.18
CA SER A 28 -25.74 8.92 9.19
C SER A 28 -24.33 8.66 9.75
N SER A 29 -23.57 9.72 10.02
CA SER A 29 -22.25 9.64 10.63
C SER A 29 -22.36 9.46 12.15
N GLU A 30 -21.68 8.46 12.70
CA GLU A 30 -21.58 8.20 14.14
C GLU A 30 -20.13 7.81 14.48
N PRO A 31 -19.39 8.65 15.21
CA PRO A 31 -19.74 10.00 15.69
C PRO A 31 -19.84 11.05 14.57
N ALA A 32 -20.49 12.18 14.86
CA ALA A 32 -20.67 13.27 13.89
C ALA A 32 -19.33 13.70 13.25
N GLY A 33 -19.30 13.73 11.91
CA GLY A 33 -18.09 14.05 11.14
C GLY A 33 -17.15 12.87 10.90
N MET A 34 -17.52 11.65 11.33
CA MET A 34 -16.79 10.41 11.07
C MET A 34 -17.72 9.37 10.42
N HIS A 35 -17.32 8.86 9.25
CA HIS A 35 -18.11 7.84 8.55
C HIS A 35 -17.24 6.80 7.83
N THR A 36 -17.88 5.73 7.36
CA THR A 36 -17.24 4.77 6.47
C THR A 36 -17.34 5.27 5.03
N LYS A 37 -16.21 5.49 4.36
CA LYS A 37 -16.21 5.73 2.92
C LYS A 37 -16.28 4.39 2.20
N LEU A 38 -17.23 4.26 1.29
CA LEU A 38 -17.38 3.10 0.42
C LEU A 38 -16.81 3.44 -0.94
N VAL A 39 -15.92 2.60 -1.44
CA VAL A 39 -15.42 2.71 -2.80
C VAL A 39 -15.82 1.46 -3.57
N ILE A 40 -16.36 1.68 -4.76
CA ILE A 40 -16.81 0.63 -5.66
C ILE A 40 -16.08 0.85 -6.98
N ASP A 41 -15.18 -0.07 -7.31
CA ASP A 41 -14.53 -0.10 -8.61
C ASP A 41 -15.47 -0.75 -9.63
N ALA A 42 -16.09 0.07 -10.46
CA ALA A 42 -16.94 -0.36 -11.57
C ALA A 42 -16.28 -0.09 -12.94
N THR A 43 -14.95 0.03 -12.97
CA THR A 43 -14.19 0.22 -14.20
C THR A 43 -14.14 -1.07 -15.01
N THR A 44 -13.79 -0.97 -16.29
CA THR A 44 -13.57 -2.17 -17.12
C THR A 44 -12.28 -2.84 -16.65
N PRO A 45 -12.27 -4.13 -16.27
CA PRO A 45 -11.05 -4.80 -15.86
C PRO A 45 -10.02 -4.77 -16.98
N VAL A 46 -8.87 -4.16 -16.69
CA VAL A 46 -7.68 -4.17 -17.54
C VAL A 46 -6.56 -4.93 -16.83
N GLY A 47 -5.58 -5.42 -17.60
CA GLY A 47 -4.38 -6.00 -17.00
C GLY A 47 -3.65 -4.98 -16.14
N ALA A 48 -2.82 -5.45 -15.21
CA ALA A 48 -2.01 -4.57 -14.38
C ALA A 48 -1.14 -3.64 -15.25
N ASP A 49 -0.97 -2.40 -14.78
CA ASP A 49 -0.05 -1.47 -15.43
C ASP A 49 1.35 -2.09 -15.50
N LYS A 50 2.00 -1.92 -16.66
CA LYS A 50 3.39 -2.30 -16.81
C LYS A 50 4.22 -1.38 -15.91
N ALA A 51 4.72 -1.92 -14.81
CA ALA A 51 5.70 -1.20 -14.00
C ALA A 51 6.91 -0.85 -14.88
N ARG A 52 7.54 0.30 -14.59
CA ARG A 52 8.86 0.61 -15.16
C ARG A 52 9.84 -0.52 -14.83
N ASP A 53 10.80 -0.76 -15.71
CA ASP A 53 11.89 -1.67 -15.41
C ASP A 53 12.55 -1.25 -14.09
N THR A 54 12.64 -2.19 -13.16
CA THR A 54 13.29 -1.96 -11.88
C THR A 54 14.76 -2.31 -12.04
N GLU A 55 15.61 -1.30 -11.97
CA GLU A 55 17.05 -1.51 -11.80
C GLU A 55 17.27 -2.01 -10.37
N LEU A 56 17.44 -3.32 -10.21
CA LEU A 56 17.91 -3.87 -8.95
C LEU A 56 19.31 -3.31 -8.70
N LEU A 57 19.51 -2.63 -7.57
CA LEU A 57 20.83 -2.16 -7.18
C LEU A 57 21.74 -3.38 -7.00
N GLY A 58 22.83 -3.42 -7.75
CA GLY A 58 23.92 -4.36 -7.49
C GLY A 58 24.57 -4.09 -6.13
N THR A 59 25.33 -5.06 -5.63
CA THR A 59 26.21 -4.84 -4.48
C THR A 59 27.21 -3.74 -4.81
N PRO A 60 27.35 -2.68 -3.98
CA PRO A 60 28.39 -1.68 -4.14
C PRO A 60 29.80 -2.30 -4.23
N GLU A 61 30.71 -1.69 -4.99
CA GLU A 61 32.07 -2.21 -5.27
C GLU A 61 32.85 -2.59 -4.01
N ASP A 62 32.72 -1.81 -2.94
CA ASP A 62 33.46 -2.00 -1.67
C ASP A 62 32.72 -2.84 -0.62
N THR A 63 31.66 -3.58 -0.99
CA THR A 63 30.84 -4.31 -0.01
C THR A 63 31.67 -5.27 0.84
N ASP A 64 32.57 -6.04 0.21
CA ASP A 64 33.40 -7.03 0.90
C ASP A 64 34.39 -6.37 1.86
N LYS A 65 35.03 -5.27 1.42
CA LYS A 65 35.95 -4.48 2.24
C LYS A 65 35.27 -3.94 3.49
N TRP A 66 34.08 -3.33 3.35
CA TRP A 66 33.37 -2.77 4.50
C TRP A 66 32.84 -3.86 5.42
N ARG A 67 32.41 -5.00 4.88
CA ARG A 67 32.00 -6.15 5.69
C ARG A 67 33.13 -6.66 6.57
N GLU A 68 34.32 -6.82 6.01
CA GLU A 68 35.51 -7.23 6.76
C GLU A 68 35.89 -6.23 7.86
N ILE A 69 35.84 -4.92 7.56
CA ILE A 69 36.11 -3.87 8.55
C ILE A 69 35.10 -3.96 9.70
N LEU A 70 33.81 -4.10 9.39
CA LEU A 70 32.74 -4.15 10.38
C LEU A 70 32.83 -5.40 11.25
N ASP A 71 33.07 -6.57 10.65
CA ASP A 71 33.24 -7.84 11.38
C ASP A 71 34.41 -7.75 12.36
N ASN A 72 35.54 -7.17 11.94
CA ASN A 72 36.69 -6.93 12.81
C ASN A 72 36.41 -5.94 13.94
N MET A 73 35.59 -4.91 13.71
CA MET A 73 35.22 -3.95 14.75
C MET A 73 34.28 -4.55 15.80
N VAL A 74 33.36 -5.44 15.39
CA VAL A 74 32.47 -6.16 16.29
C VAL A 74 33.27 -7.12 17.16
N ASN A 75 34.15 -7.91 16.56
CA ASN A 75 34.93 -8.93 17.27
C ASN A 75 36.05 -8.34 18.15
N ARG A 76 36.46 -7.08 17.94
CA ARG A 76 37.43 -6.38 18.81
C ARG A 76 36.83 -5.85 20.12
N LYS A 77 35.51 -5.88 20.31
CA LYS A 77 34.87 -5.43 21.56
C LYS A 77 34.83 -6.51 22.65
N GLU A 78 35.37 -7.69 22.40
CA GLU A 78 35.38 -8.82 23.35
C GLU A 78 36.68 -8.96 24.17
N ASP A 79 37.64 -8.03 24.03
CA ASP A 79 38.83 -7.88 24.90
C ASP A 79 38.75 -6.59 25.74
#